data_AF-A0AAF0S739-F1
#
_entry.id   AF-A0AAF0S739-F1
#
_cell.length_a   1.000
_cell.length_b   1.000
_cell.length_c   1.000
_cell.angle_alpha   90.00
_cell.angle_beta   90.00
_cell.angle_gamma   90.00
#
_symmetry.space_group_name_H-M   'P 1'
#
loop_
_entity.id
_entity.type
_entity.pdbx_description
1 polymer ?
#
loop_
_entity_poly.entity_id
_entity_poly.type
_entity_poly.pdbx_seq_one_letter_code
_entity_poly.pdbx_strand_id
1 'polypeptide(L)' 'MFVAADDTDSMRGNCTTYLATEIIRVLVYEDGLDLIGYPRLVRLNPAIPWKTRGNGALVMRFGKGTGK' A
#
# COMPACT_ATOMS: atom_id res chain seq x y z
N MET A 1 11.12 -7.70 -3.92
CA MET A 1 11.09 -6.65 -2.88
C MET A 1 9.69 -6.53 -2.33
N PHE A 2 9.53 -6.42 -1.01
CA PHE A 2 8.24 -6.07 -0.40
C PHE A 2 8.29 -4.62 0.07
N VAL A 3 7.23 -3.88 -0.22
CA VAL A 3 7.05 -2.49 0.22
C VAL A 3 5.75 -2.44 1.01
N ALA A 4 5.79 -1.87 2.21
CA ALA A 4 4.64 -1.74 3.08
C ALA A 4 4.45 -0.28 3.52
N ALA A 5 3.20 0.14 3.67
CA ALA A 5 2.81 1.48 4.08
C ALA A 5 1.63 1.42 5.05
N ASP A 6 1.63 2.31 6.04
CA ASP A 6 0.59 2.51 7.05
C ASP A 6 0.63 3.98 7.51
N ASP A 7 -0.43 4.46 8.15
CA ASP A 7 -0.50 5.76 8.84
C ASP A 7 -0.32 7.01 7.95
N THR A 8 -0.60 6.88 6.66
CA THR A 8 -0.44 7.98 5.69
C THR A 8 -1.76 8.64 5.33
N ASP A 9 -2.88 8.18 5.90
CA ASP A 9 -4.17 8.82 5.79
C ASP A 9 -4.24 10.07 6.68
N SER A 10 -4.98 11.09 6.24
CA SER A 10 -5.18 12.30 7.02
C SER A 10 -6.63 12.76 6.98
N MET A 11 -7.04 13.46 8.03
CA MET A 11 -8.38 14.08 8.09
C MET A 11 -8.59 15.19 7.05
N ARG A 12 -7.51 15.69 6.43
CA ARG A 12 -7.56 16.73 5.39
C ARG A 12 -7.62 16.17 3.97
N GLY A 13 -7.61 14.84 3.83
CA GLY A 13 -7.52 14.13 2.55
C GLY A 13 -6.38 13.11 2.54
N ASN A 14 -6.29 12.36 1.43
CA ASN A 14 -5.42 11.19 1.24
C ASN A 14 -5.82 9.95 2.05
N CYS A 15 -5.36 8.79 1.60
CA CYS A 15 -5.51 7.53 2.29
C CYS A 15 -4.33 6.61 1.94
N THR A 16 -4.07 5.61 2.78
CA THR A 16 -2.97 4.64 2.56
C THR A 16 -3.07 3.95 1.20
N THR A 17 -4.30 3.68 0.71
CA THR A 17 -4.52 3.10 -0.61
C THR A 17 -4.18 4.04 -1.77
N TYR A 18 -4.35 5.36 -1.58
CA TYR A 18 -3.92 6.34 -2.58
C TYR A 18 -2.39 6.43 -2.65
N LEU A 19 -1.70 6.38 -1.51
CA LEU A 19 -0.24 6.31 -1.53
C LEU A 19 0.26 5.05 -2.26
N ALA A 20 -0.42 3.92 -2.07
CA ALA A 20 -0.07 2.68 -2.77
C ALA A 20 -0.19 2.81 -4.30
N THR A 21 -1.18 3.55 -4.82
CA THR A 21 -1.28 3.80 -6.27
C THR A 21 -0.13 4.65 -6.80
N GLU A 22 0.32 5.65 -6.04
CA GLU A 22 1.49 6.46 -6.43
C GLU A 22 2.79 5.65 -6.36
N ILE A 23 2.96 4.78 -5.35
CA ILE A 23 4.12 3.87 -5.27
C ILE A 23 4.16 2.93 -6.47
N ILE A 24 3.02 2.31 -6.82
CA ILE A 24 2.92 1.45 -8.00
C ILE A 24 3.25 2.26 -9.26
N ARG A 25 2.76 3.49 -9.35
CA ARG A 25 2.99 4.33 -10.52
C ARG A 25 4.48 4.56 -10.77
N VAL A 26 5.23 4.96 -9.75
CA VAL A 26 6.67 5.20 -9.87
C VAL A 26 7.41 3.88 -10.13
N LEU A 27 7.20 2.86 -9.29
CA LEU A 27 8.00 1.64 -9.39
C LEU A 27 7.73 0.82 -10.65
N VAL A 28 6.50 0.85 -11.16
CA VAL A 28 6.12 0.10 -12.37
C VAL A 28 6.39 0.91 -13.64
N TYR A 29 5.92 2.15 -13.71
CA TYR A 29 5.99 2.91 -14.96
C TYR A 29 7.31 3.69 -15.13
N GLU A 30 8.00 4.04 -14.05
CA GLU A 30 9.25 4.81 -14.12
C GLU A 30 10.49 3.90 -13.92
N ASP A 31 10.44 2.97 -12.96
CA ASP A 31 11.58 2.10 -12.62
C ASP A 31 11.57 0.71 -13.32
N GLY A 32 10.48 0.38 -14.04
CA GLY A 32 10.37 -0.86 -14.82
C GLY A 32 10.32 -2.14 -13.98
N LEU A 33 9.78 -2.07 -12.76
CA LEU A 33 9.46 -3.25 -11.95
C LEU A 33 8.05 -3.76 -12.25
N ASP A 34 7.85 -5.06 -12.05
CA ASP A 34 6.53 -5.68 -12.12
C ASP A 34 5.90 -5.74 -10.73
N LEU A 35 4.60 -5.43 -10.66
CA LEU A 35 3.78 -5.73 -9.48
C LEU A 35 3.42 -7.22 -9.49
N ILE A 36 3.92 -7.97 -8.50
CA ILE A 36 3.79 -9.42 -8.42
C ILE A 36 2.54 -9.78 -7.60
N GLY A 37 1.48 -10.17 -8.31
CA GLY A 37 0.18 -10.50 -7.71
C GLY A 37 -0.54 -9.27 -7.17
N TYR A 38 -1.57 -9.48 -6.35
CA TYR A 38 -2.37 -8.38 -5.80
C TYR A 38 -1.74 -7.76 -4.53
N PRO A 39 -1.80 -6.42 -4.39
CA PRO A 39 -1.58 -5.76 -3.11
C PRO A 39 -2.49 -6.31 -2.02
N ARG A 40 -1.99 -6.39 -0.78
CA ARG A 40 -2.78 -6.87 0.36
C ARG A 40 -3.10 -5.72 1.29
N LEU A 41 -4.39 -5.48 1.51
CA LEU A 41 -4.89 -4.57 2.56
C LEU A 41 -5.09 -5.36 3.85
N VAL A 42 -4.24 -5.11 4.83
CA VAL A 42 -4.24 -5.80 6.12
C VAL A 42 -4.97 -4.94 7.14
N ARG A 43 -6.14 -5.40 7.61
CA ARG A 43 -6.85 -4.76 8.73
C ARG A 43 -6.17 -5.13 10.04
N LEU A 44 -5.83 -4.11 10.82
CA LEU A 44 -5.23 -4.24 12.14
C LEU A 44 -6.32 -4.23 13.21
N ASN A 45 -5.92 -4.22 14.50
CA ASN A 45 -6.87 -4.19 15.61
C ASN A 45 -7.75 -2.92 15.53
N PRO A 46 -9.08 -3.05 15.39
CA PRO A 46 -9.98 -1.91 15.29
C PRO A 46 -10.19 -1.19 16.64
N ALA A 47 -9.83 -1.82 17.76
CA ALA A 47 -10.06 -1.27 19.10
C ALA A 47 -8.99 -0.24 19.54
N ILE A 48 -8.04 0.13 18.67
CA ILE A 48 -6.96 1.05 19.01
C ILE A 48 -7.46 2.50 19.00
N PRO A 49 -7.44 3.21 20.14
CA PRO A 49 -8.19 4.46 20.30
C PRO A 49 -7.54 5.68 19.63
N TRP A 50 -6.25 5.63 19.28
CA TRP A 50 -5.55 6.75 18.63
C TRP A 50 -5.43 6.61 17.10
N LYS A 51 -5.98 5.54 16.51
CA LYS A 51 -5.97 5.32 15.06
C LYS A 51 -7.28 5.80 14.42
N THR A 52 -7.20 6.18 13.15
CA THR A 52 -8.38 6.57 12.36
C THR A 52 -9.32 5.37 12.13
N ARG A 53 -10.56 5.65 11.70
CA ARG A 53 -11.51 4.59 11.35
C ARG A 53 -10.91 3.72 10.24
N GLY A 54 -10.73 2.44 10.54
CA GLY A 54 -10.26 1.47 9.57
C GLY A 54 -8.76 1.16 9.62
N ASN A 55 -8.09 1.39 10.75
CA ASN A 55 -6.73 0.93 11.07
C ASN A 55 -6.24 -0.22 10.17
N GLY A 56 -5.41 0.11 9.18
CA GLY A 56 -5.07 -0.82 8.12
C GLY A 56 -3.81 -0.43 7.38
N ALA A 57 -2.97 -1.43 7.12
CA ALA A 57 -1.71 -1.32 6.41
C ALA A 57 -1.82 -1.95 5.01
N LEU A 58 -0.92 -1.56 4.12
CA LEU A 58 -0.77 -2.15 2.79
C LEU A 58 0.58 -2.83 2.66
N VAL A 59 0.60 -3.94 1.91
CA VAL A 59 1.84 -4.56 1.45
C VAL A 59 1.74 -4.92 -0.03
N MET A 60 2.77 -4.55 -0.77
CA MET A 60 2.93 -4.77 -2.20
C MET A 60 4.24 -5.53 -2.47
N ARG A 61 4.24 -6.37 -3.50
CA ARG A 61 5.42 -7.14 -3.90
C ARG A 61 5.86 -6.67 -5.28
N PHE A 62 7.09 -6.20 -5.38
CA PHE A 62 7.72 -5.79 -6.64
C PHE A 62 8.84 -6.74 -7.02
N GLY A 63 9.04 -6.97 -8.32
CA GLY A 63 10.08 -7.84 -8.84
C GLY A 63 10.27 -7.66 -10.35
N LYS A 64 10.99 -8.58 -10.98
CA LYS A 64 11.04 -8.71 -12.44
C LYS A 64 10.49 -10.07 -12.81
N GLY A 65 9.44 -10.11 -13.63
CA GLY A 65 8.72 -11.32 -14.02
C GLY A 65 7.21 -11.16 -13.89
N THR A 66 6.48 -11.93 -14.70
CA THR A 66 5.01 -11.90 -14.71
C THR A 66 4.45 -12.64 -13.49
N GLY A 67 3.96 -11.88 -12.51
CA GLY A 67 3.16 -12.44 -11.42
C GLY A 67 1.76 -12.79 -11.93
N LYS A 68 1.42 -14.08 -11.95
CA LYS A 68 0.02 -14.51 -11.79
C LYS A 68 -0.39 -14.33 -10.33
#